data_AF-A0AAD1WDP2-F1
#
_entry.id   AF-A0AAD1WDP2-F1
#
_cell.length_a   1.000
_cell.length_b   1.000
_cell.length_c   1.000
_cell.angle_alpha   90.00
_cell.angle_beta   90.00
_cell.angle_gamma   90.00
#
_symmetry.space_group_name_H-M   'P 1'
#
loop_
_entity.id
_entity.type
_entity.pdbx_description
1 polymer ?
#
loop_
_entity_poly.entity_id
_entity_poly.type
_entity_poly.pdbx_seq_one_letter_code
_entity_poly.pdbx_strand_id
1 'polypeptide(L)'
;MAPNVAASVPTSPTQDTEELRLRKMTKRAKIISELIQTEKDFLNDLELCIQEVVQPLRNHQSERFDVDILFSNIESVRQISAKLVSLLEEATTDIDPDNQVLGELFLEIKCPLEDVYKIYCYHHDEAQTVLESYEKDPDLKLYMKQCTQALK
;
A
#
# COMPACT_ATOMS: atom_id res chain seq x y z
N MET A 1 -67.32 7.58 -29.94
CA MET A 1 -65.91 7.20 -30.15
C MET A 1 -65.06 8.38 -29.72
N ALA A 2 -64.29 8.24 -28.64
CA ALA A 2 -63.28 9.22 -28.22
C ALA A 2 -61.98 8.42 -27.96
N PRO A 3 -60.83 8.81 -28.51
CA PRO A 3 -59.59 8.14 -28.22
C PRO A 3 -59.01 8.67 -26.90
N ASN A 4 -58.61 7.71 -26.07
CA ASN A 4 -57.94 7.92 -24.79
C ASN A 4 -56.48 8.35 -25.06
N VAL A 5 -56.12 9.57 -24.67
CA VAL A 5 -54.73 10.04 -24.69
C VAL A 5 -54.04 9.47 -23.47
N ALA A 6 -53.14 8.50 -23.68
CA ALA A 6 -52.24 8.02 -22.66
C ALA A 6 -51.31 9.16 -22.24
N ALA A 7 -51.55 9.72 -21.05
CA ALA A 7 -50.67 10.70 -20.43
C ALA A 7 -49.36 10.01 -20.03
N SER A 8 -48.27 10.38 -20.68
CA SER A 8 -46.91 10.06 -20.26
C SER A 8 -46.67 10.65 -18.88
N VAL A 9 -46.50 9.78 -17.88
CA VAL A 9 -46.12 10.19 -16.53
C VAL A 9 -44.72 10.82 -16.61
N PRO A 10 -44.50 12.04 -16.08
CA PRO A 10 -43.16 12.62 -16.05
C PRO A 10 -42.32 11.88 -15.00
N THR A 11 -41.28 11.18 -15.46
CA THR A 11 -40.23 10.63 -14.60
C THR A 11 -39.65 11.77 -13.75
N SER A 12 -39.71 11.64 -12.44
CA SER A 12 -39.51 12.75 -11.49
C SER A 12 -38.02 13.04 -11.23
N PRO A 13 -37.60 14.31 -11.04
CA PRO A 13 -36.20 14.73 -10.83
C PRO A 13 -35.50 14.11 -9.59
N THR A 14 -36.27 13.49 -8.70
CA THR A 14 -35.80 12.75 -7.52
C THR A 14 -35.13 11.41 -7.87
N GLN A 15 -35.54 10.73 -8.96
CA GLN A 15 -34.92 9.45 -9.36
C GLN A 15 -33.49 9.62 -9.87
N ASP A 16 -33.23 10.67 -10.66
CA ASP A 16 -31.90 10.99 -11.18
C ASP A 16 -30.90 11.30 -10.04
N THR A 17 -31.40 11.85 -8.93
CA THR A 17 -30.59 12.23 -7.77
C THR A 17 -30.15 11.00 -6.96
N GLU A 18 -31.06 10.06 -6.69
CA GLU A 18 -30.74 8.81 -5.98
C GLU A 18 -29.85 7.88 -6.80
N GLU A 19 -30.10 7.76 -8.11
CA GLU A 19 -29.23 6.99 -8.99
C GLU A 19 -27.80 7.56 -9.02
N LEU A 20 -27.67 8.89 -9.07
CA LEU A 20 -26.37 9.56 -8.97
C LEU A 20 -25.68 9.29 -7.64
N ARG A 21 -26.41 9.34 -6.51
CA ARG A 21 -25.88 9.02 -5.18
C ARG A 21 -25.36 7.58 -5.13
N LEU A 22 -26.15 6.62 -5.58
CA LEU A 22 -25.78 5.20 -5.60
C LEU A 22 -24.52 4.96 -6.45
N ARG A 23 -24.44 5.58 -7.63
CA ARG A 23 -23.25 5.51 -8.51
C ARG A 23 -22.01 6.08 -7.82
N LYS A 24 -22.12 7.24 -7.14
CA LYS A 24 -21.03 7.84 -6.37
C LYS A 24 -20.57 6.94 -5.20
N MET A 25 -21.51 6.38 -4.45
CA MET A 25 -21.18 5.48 -3.33
C MET A 25 -20.56 4.16 -3.79
N THR A 26 -21.05 3.59 -4.90
CA THR A 26 -20.42 2.42 -5.52
C THR A 26 -18.97 2.71 -5.93
N LYS A 27 -18.72 3.89 -6.53
CA LYS A 27 -17.36 4.30 -6.89
C LYS A 27 -16.48 4.48 -5.65
N ARG A 28 -17.00 5.13 -4.61
CA ARG A 28 -16.31 5.35 -3.33
C ARG A 28 -15.90 4.02 -2.69
N ALA A 29 -16.82 3.05 -2.61
CA ALA A 29 -16.53 1.73 -2.07
C ALA A 29 -15.40 1.02 -2.84
N LYS A 30 -15.37 1.13 -4.18
CA LYS A 30 -14.28 0.58 -5.01
C LYS A 30 -12.94 1.23 -4.71
N ILE A 31 -12.90 2.57 -4.59
CA ILE A 31 -11.66 3.29 -4.28
C ILE A 31 -11.11 2.87 -2.91
N ILE A 32 -11.97 2.73 -1.91
CA ILE A 32 -11.57 2.30 -0.56
C ILE A 32 -11.05 0.86 -0.59
N SER A 33 -11.75 -0.03 -1.28
CA SER A 33 -11.30 -1.42 -1.45
C SER A 33 -9.95 -1.50 -2.17
N GLU A 34 -9.74 -0.70 -3.20
CA GLU A 34 -8.46 -0.63 -3.92
C GLU A 34 -7.35 -0.11 -3.00
N LEU A 35 -7.57 0.99 -2.28
CA LEU A 35 -6.62 1.55 -1.32
C LEU A 35 -6.15 0.51 -0.30
N ILE A 36 -7.08 -0.21 0.32
CA ILE A 36 -6.77 -1.25 1.30
C ILE A 36 -6.01 -2.40 0.66
N GLN A 37 -6.45 -2.85 -0.52
CA GLN A 37 -5.79 -3.97 -1.19
C GLN A 37 -4.36 -3.60 -1.59
N THR A 38 -4.15 -2.42 -2.17
CA THR A 38 -2.82 -1.97 -2.57
C THR A 38 -1.88 -1.80 -1.38
N GLU A 39 -2.39 -1.36 -0.22
CA GLU A 39 -1.57 -1.25 1.00
C GLU A 39 -1.21 -2.64 1.57
N LYS A 40 -2.14 -3.61 1.50
CA LYS A 40 -1.86 -5.01 1.87
C LYS A 40 -0.83 -5.66 0.95
N ASP A 41 -0.94 -5.41 -0.35
CA ASP A 41 0.02 -5.91 -1.34
C ASP A 41 1.41 -5.32 -1.05
N PHE A 42 1.50 -4.01 -0.80
CA PHE A 42 2.74 -3.35 -0.40
C PHE A 42 3.33 -3.91 0.90
N LEU A 43 2.51 -4.13 1.92
CA LEU A 43 2.94 -4.73 3.18
C LEU A 43 3.50 -6.15 2.98
N ASN A 44 2.83 -6.95 2.15
CA ASN A 44 3.28 -8.30 1.80
C ASN A 44 4.62 -8.26 1.06
N ASP A 45 4.80 -7.33 0.13
CA ASP A 45 6.07 -7.14 -0.58
C ASP A 45 7.22 -6.79 0.39
N LEU A 46 6.95 -5.92 1.37
CA LEU A 46 7.93 -5.59 2.42
C LEU A 46 8.28 -6.80 3.27
N GLU A 47 7.29 -7.59 3.69
CA GLU A 47 7.52 -8.81 4.48
C GLU A 47 8.33 -9.84 3.70
N LEU A 48 7.99 -10.08 2.44
CA LEU A 48 8.70 -11.00 1.58
C LEU A 48 10.14 -10.53 1.34
N CYS A 49 10.35 -9.24 1.09
CA CYS A 49 11.69 -8.66 0.96
C CYS A 49 12.53 -8.86 2.22
N ILE A 50 11.94 -8.61 3.40
CA ILE A 50 12.64 -8.80 4.68
C ILE A 50 12.99 -10.28 4.88
N GLN A 51 12.04 -11.19 4.67
CA GLN A 51 12.21 -12.62 4.92
C GLN A 51 13.18 -13.28 3.94
N GLU A 52 13.05 -12.99 2.65
CA GLU A 52 13.75 -13.70 1.58
C GLU A 52 15.06 -13.01 1.15
N VAL A 53 15.25 -11.73 1.48
CA VAL A 53 16.45 -10.97 1.09
C VAL A 53 17.20 -10.43 2.29
N VAL A 54 16.56 -9.63 3.13
CA VAL A 54 17.26 -8.95 4.24
C VAL A 54 17.82 -9.97 5.24
N GLN A 55 17.00 -10.91 5.70
CA GLN A 55 17.43 -11.91 6.68
C GLN A 55 18.53 -12.84 6.14
N PRO A 56 18.44 -13.40 4.92
CA PRO A 56 19.53 -14.18 4.34
C PRO A 56 20.83 -13.39 4.20
N LEU A 57 20.78 -12.12 3.77
CA LEU A 57 21.97 -11.28 3.67
C LEU A 57 22.60 -11.02 5.04
N ARG A 58 21.81 -10.73 6.08
CA ARG A 58 22.32 -10.58 7.46
C ARG A 58 22.94 -11.86 8.01
N ASN A 59 22.36 -13.01 7.65
CA ASN A 59 22.83 -14.32 8.10
C ASN A 59 24.03 -14.84 7.30
N HIS A 60 24.39 -14.17 6.19
CA HIS A 60 25.56 -14.56 5.43
C HIS A 60 26.82 -14.26 6.25
N GLN A 61 27.60 -15.30 6.56
CA GLN A 61 28.86 -15.19 7.32
C GLN A 61 29.94 -14.31 6.66
N SER A 62 29.72 -13.86 5.42
CA SER A 62 30.61 -12.93 4.73
C SER A 62 30.23 -11.53 5.17
N GLU A 63 31.07 -10.85 5.96
CA GLU A 63 30.94 -9.42 6.34
C GLU A 63 31.04 -8.44 5.13
N ARG A 64 30.77 -8.92 3.92
CA ARG A 64 30.86 -8.16 2.67
C ARG A 64 29.60 -7.34 2.38
N PHE A 65 28.47 -7.69 3.00
CA PHE A 65 27.21 -6.96 2.85
C PHE A 65 27.00 -6.04 4.06
N ASP A 66 26.91 -4.75 3.79
CA ASP A 66 26.40 -3.76 4.72
C ASP A 66 24.88 -3.68 4.55
N VAL A 67 24.18 -4.60 5.22
CA VAL A 67 22.74 -4.77 5.07
C VAL A 67 21.97 -3.59 5.65
N ASP A 68 22.51 -2.95 6.69
CA ASP A 68 21.87 -1.82 7.34
C ASP A 68 21.95 -0.56 6.47
N ILE A 69 23.04 -0.35 5.71
CA ILE A 69 23.06 0.71 4.69
C ILE A 69 22.13 0.36 3.52
N LEU A 70 22.15 -0.90 3.04
CA LEU A 70 21.40 -1.30 1.85
C LEU A 70 19.87 -1.26 2.05
N PHE A 71 19.39 -1.57 3.25
CA PHE A 71 17.95 -1.63 3.55
C PHE A 71 17.47 -0.59 4.57
N SER A 72 18.38 0.20 5.15
CA SER A 72 18.04 1.29 6.06
C SER A 72 17.10 0.80 7.18
N ASN A 73 16.01 1.52 7.43
CA ASN A 73 14.98 1.19 8.40
C ASN A 73 13.77 0.45 7.78
N ILE A 74 13.96 -0.44 6.81
CA ILE A 74 12.86 -1.18 6.13
C ILE A 74 11.91 -1.88 7.10
N GLU A 75 12.39 -2.41 8.23
CA GLU A 75 11.52 -3.02 9.24
C GLU A 75 10.59 -1.99 9.89
N SER A 76 11.05 -0.75 10.07
CA SER A 76 10.21 0.35 10.55
C SER A 76 9.17 0.75 9.51
N VAL A 77 9.54 0.75 8.22
CA VAL A 77 8.61 0.97 7.10
C VAL A 77 7.51 -0.10 7.09
N ARG A 78 7.89 -1.38 7.24
CA ARG A 78 6.94 -2.50 7.37
C ARG A 78 6.03 -2.30 8.58
N GLN A 79 6.56 -1.91 9.74
CA GLN A 79 5.76 -1.68 10.94
C GLN A 79 4.71 -0.58 10.77
N ILE A 80 5.08 0.56 10.15
CA ILE A 80 4.13 1.65 9.93
C ILE A 80 3.08 1.30 8.86
N SER A 81 3.47 0.57 7.81
CA SER A 81 2.52 0.06 6.82
C SER A 81 1.53 -0.95 7.44
N ALA A 82 2.01 -1.87 8.28
CA ALA A 82 1.12 -2.78 9.03
C ALA A 82 0.12 -2.03 9.92
N LYS A 83 0.57 -0.95 10.57
CA LYS A 83 -0.32 -0.08 11.34
C LYS A 83 -1.35 0.62 10.45
N LEU A 84 -0.95 1.10 9.27
CA LEU A 84 -1.86 1.72 8.31
C LEU A 84 -2.94 0.74 7.85
N VAL A 85 -2.57 -0.50 7.47
CA VAL A 85 -3.53 -1.56 7.13
C VAL A 85 -4.51 -1.79 8.27
N SER A 86 -4.03 -1.96 9.50
CA SER A 86 -4.89 -2.19 10.67
C SER A 86 -5.89 -1.07 10.89
N LEU A 87 -5.47 0.20 10.78
CA LEU A 87 -6.38 1.34 10.94
C LEU A 87 -7.41 1.40 9.80
N LEU A 88 -6.99 1.10 8.56
CA LEU A 88 -7.90 1.10 7.41
C LEU A 88 -8.97 0.00 7.54
N GLU A 89 -8.59 -1.18 8.03
CA GLU A 89 -9.53 -2.27 8.32
C GLU A 89 -10.49 -1.89 9.44
N GLU A 90 -10.00 -1.33 10.55
CA GLU A 90 -10.85 -0.86 11.66
C GLU A 90 -11.88 0.18 11.19
N ALA A 91 -11.48 1.10 10.29
CA ALA A 91 -12.34 2.15 9.77
C ALA A 91 -13.33 1.67 8.69
N THR A 92 -13.27 0.41 8.23
CA THR A 92 -14.05 -0.07 7.08
C THR A 92 -14.78 -1.39 7.29
N THR A 93 -14.23 -2.31 8.09
CA THR A 93 -14.84 -3.61 8.38
C THR A 93 -16.10 -3.46 9.22
N ASP A 94 -17.21 -4.00 8.73
CA ASP A 94 -18.53 -3.93 9.37
C ASP A 94 -19.06 -2.49 9.57
N ILE A 95 -18.46 -1.50 8.91
CA ILE A 95 -18.91 -0.10 8.92
C ILE A 95 -19.75 0.17 7.67
N ASP A 96 -20.92 0.80 7.87
CA ASP A 96 -21.76 1.27 6.77
C ASP A 96 -20.94 2.14 5.80
N PRO A 97 -20.97 1.88 4.49
CA PRO A 97 -20.27 2.69 3.49
C PRO A 97 -20.51 4.20 3.58
N ASP A 98 -21.69 4.65 4.05
CA ASP A 98 -21.99 6.07 4.25
C ASP A 98 -21.26 6.66 5.48
N ASN A 99 -20.84 5.83 6.44
CA ASN A 99 -20.22 6.23 7.70
C ASN A 99 -18.69 6.02 7.77
N GLN A 100 -18.07 5.43 6.75
CA GLN A 100 -16.62 5.26 6.70
C GLN A 100 -15.92 6.62 6.61
N VAL A 101 -15.04 6.97 7.56
CA VAL A 101 -14.30 8.25 7.55
C VAL A 101 -12.80 7.96 7.62
N LEU A 102 -12.15 7.90 6.46
CA LEU A 102 -10.71 7.61 6.39
C LEU A 102 -9.82 8.85 6.57
N GLY A 103 -10.39 10.06 6.44
CA GLY A 103 -9.60 11.30 6.52
C GLY A 103 -8.93 11.51 7.88
N GLU A 104 -9.66 11.23 8.96
CA GLU A 104 -9.15 11.38 10.33
C GLU A 104 -7.99 10.41 10.61
N LEU A 105 -8.12 9.16 10.17
CA LEU A 105 -7.05 8.17 10.21
C LEU A 105 -5.75 8.67 9.57
N PHE A 106 -5.82 9.29 8.39
CA PHE A 106 -4.62 9.82 7.73
C PHE A 106 -4.00 10.99 8.48
N LEU A 107 -4.80 11.80 9.17
CA LEU A 107 -4.28 12.88 10.03
C LEU A 107 -3.57 12.31 11.26
N GLU A 108 -4.08 11.23 11.84
CA GLU A 108 -3.49 10.55 13.00
C GLU A 108 -2.15 9.87 12.67
N ILE A 109 -2.07 9.20 11.51
CA ILE A 109 -0.86 8.47 11.12
C ILE A 109 0.20 9.34 10.42
N LYS A 110 -0.15 10.56 10.01
CA LYS A 110 0.74 11.46 9.25
C LYS A 110 2.13 11.60 9.88
N CYS A 111 2.21 11.99 11.15
CA CYS A 111 3.49 12.24 11.81
C CYS A 111 4.35 10.97 11.94
N PRO A 112 3.81 9.84 12.45
CA PRO A 112 4.52 8.56 12.44
C PRO A 112 5.00 8.11 11.05
N LEU A 113 4.18 8.31 10.01
CA LEU A 113 4.54 8.00 8.63
C LEU A 113 5.73 8.85 8.17
N GLU A 114 5.66 10.16 8.37
CA GLU A 114 6.73 11.10 8.02
C GLU A 114 8.04 10.76 8.76
N ASP A 115 7.97 10.45 10.06
CA ASP A 115 9.14 10.14 10.88
C ASP A 115 9.89 8.88 10.42
N VAL A 116 9.18 7.88 9.92
CA VAL A 116 9.76 6.65 9.40
C VAL A 116 10.30 6.85 7.98
N TYR A 117 9.50 7.43 7.08
CA TYR A 117 9.84 7.54 5.67
C TYR A 117 10.95 8.56 5.40
N LYS A 118 11.08 9.63 6.21
CA LYS A 118 12.18 10.59 6.05
C LYS A 118 13.55 9.92 6.21
N ILE A 119 13.68 8.94 7.10
CA ILE A 119 14.92 8.19 7.31
C ILE A 119 15.16 7.26 6.12
N TYR A 120 14.12 6.53 5.70
CA TYR A 120 14.22 5.58 4.59
C TYR A 120 14.63 6.27 3.28
N CYS A 121 13.99 7.39 2.96
CA CYS A 121 14.29 8.18 1.77
C CYS A 121 15.66 8.86 1.86
N TYR A 122 16.07 9.33 3.04
CA TYR A 122 17.37 9.98 3.22
C TYR A 122 18.54 9.05 2.90
N HIS A 123 18.45 7.76 3.26
CA HIS A 123 19.50 6.77 2.98
C HIS A 123 19.42 6.13 1.59
N HIS A 124 18.44 6.50 0.74
CA HIS A 124 18.21 5.82 -0.54
C HIS A 124 19.40 5.94 -1.50
N ASP A 125 20.00 7.13 -1.60
CA ASP A 125 21.15 7.37 -2.49
C ASP A 125 22.40 6.57 -2.04
N GLU A 126 22.57 6.41 -0.73
CA GLU A 126 23.66 5.62 -0.15
C GLU A 126 23.45 4.12 -0.41
N ALA A 127 22.23 3.62 -0.17
CA ALA A 127 21.85 2.24 -0.48
C ALA A 127 22.08 1.91 -1.97
N GLN A 128 21.70 2.83 -2.87
CA GLN A 128 21.93 2.70 -4.30
C GLN A 128 23.42 2.61 -4.65
N THR A 129 24.24 3.48 -4.05
CA THR A 129 25.70 3.48 -4.27
C THR A 129 26.33 2.16 -3.82
N VAL A 130 25.91 1.64 -2.66
CA VAL A 130 26.39 0.37 -2.12
C VAL A 130 25.94 -0.80 -3.01
N LEU A 131 24.69 -0.82 -3.46
CA LEU A 131 24.18 -1.83 -4.38
C LEU A 131 25.00 -1.89 -5.69
N GLU A 132 25.28 -0.73 -6.29
CA GLU A 132 26.11 -0.65 -7.50
C GLU A 132 27.54 -1.16 -7.29
N SER A 133 28.06 -1.08 -6.06
CA SER A 133 29.36 -1.66 -5.72
C SER A 133 29.30 -3.19 -5.70
N TYR A 134 28.23 -3.77 -5.15
CA TYR A 134 28.03 -5.22 -5.09
C TYR A 134 27.76 -5.84 -6.45
N GLU A 135 27.10 -5.11 -7.35
CA GLU A 135 26.88 -5.57 -8.73
C GLU A 135 28.17 -5.71 -9.57
N LYS A 136 29.26 -5.06 -9.15
CA LYS A 136 30.59 -5.16 -9.79
C LYS A 136 31.35 -6.39 -9.32
N ASP A 137 31.01 -6.97 -8.17
CA ASP A 137 31.58 -8.20 -7.64
C ASP A 137 30.71 -9.41 -8.10
N PRO A 138 31.24 -10.33 -8.92
CA PRO A 138 30.48 -11.48 -9.41
C PRO A 138 29.93 -12.39 -8.30
N ASP A 139 30.65 -12.56 -7.20
CA ASP A 139 30.25 -13.45 -6.10
C ASP A 139 29.10 -12.81 -5.32
N LEU A 140 29.21 -11.52 -4.98
CA LEU A 140 28.14 -10.78 -4.29
C LEU A 140 26.89 -10.67 -5.15
N LYS A 141 27.06 -10.33 -6.44
CA LYS A 141 25.96 -10.29 -7.40
C LYS A 141 25.24 -11.63 -7.53
N LEU A 142 25.99 -12.74 -7.59
CA LEU A 142 25.41 -14.07 -7.67
C LEU A 142 24.60 -14.39 -6.41
N TYR A 143 25.13 -14.05 -5.24
CA TYR A 143 24.44 -14.27 -3.97
C TYR A 143 23.16 -13.44 -3.85
N MET A 144 23.20 -12.14 -4.16
CA MET A 144 21.99 -11.30 -4.18
C MET A 144 20.93 -11.85 -5.14
N LYS A 145 21.35 -12.32 -6.32
CA LYS A 145 20.45 -12.96 -7.29
C LYS A 145 19.82 -14.24 -6.72
N GLN A 146 20.52 -14.99 -5.87
CA GLN A 146 19.96 -16.17 -5.20
C GLN A 146 18.89 -15.78 -4.18
N CYS A 147 19.14 -14.76 -3.36
CA CYS A 147 18.14 -14.24 -2.42
C CYS A 147 16.86 -13.75 -3.13
N THR A 148 17.01 -13.02 -4.25
CA THR A 148 15.85 -12.50 -4.99
C THR A 148 15.04 -13.54 -5.76
N GLN A 149 15.53 -14.79 -5.90
CA GLN A 149 14.79 -15.83 -6.64
C GLN A 149 13.52 -16.28 -5.94
N ALA A 150 13.44 -16.11 -4.62
CA ALA A 150 12.28 -16.42 -3.82
C ALA A 150 11.18 -15.33 -3.88
N LEU A 151 11.47 -14.15 -4.45
CA LEU A 151 10.51 -13.05 -4.62
C LEU A 151 9.53 -13.25 -5.80
N LYS A 152 9.19 -14.50 -6.15
CA LYS A 152 8.36 -14.84 -7.33
C LYS A 152 6.91 -15.10 -6.98
#